data_AF-A0A7L4R6C5-F1
#
_entry.id   AF-A0A7L4R6C5-F1
#
_cell.length_a   1.000
_cell.length_b   1.000
_cell.length_c   1.000
_cell.angle_alpha   90.00
_cell.angle_beta   90.00
_cell.angle_gamma   90.00
#
_symmetry.space_group_name_H-M   'P 1'
#
loop_
_entity.id
_entity.type
_entity.pdbx_description
1 polymer ?
#
loop_
_entity_poly.entity_id
_entity_poly.type
_entity_poly.pdbx_seq_one_letter_code
_entity_poly.pdbx_strand_id
1 'polypeptide(L)'
;MPRSWKGYLLAALITVLYAAVTASVLLTPSRPGLSTMIRLAALLGLLSLSIAAIMTPFLPDIYRLFGRPFLKVHHLFAAAGLIFATIHPVLFAIALIDITVFIPLFGSLYDFLATGGRVALIALWLAFLAGSFRAAIPKYWRPVHALMYLVILLAVVHGNLIGTDFTSPFILVLFNSLAVLAIGAFIAKRVQRRKG
;
A
#
# COMPACT_ATOMS: atom_id res chain seq x y z
N MET A 1 -16.96 -2.87 24.54
CA MET A 1 -17.93 -1.90 23.97
C MET A 1 -18.47 -2.45 22.66
N PRO A 2 -19.78 -2.35 22.40
CA PRO A 2 -20.37 -2.81 21.13
C PRO A 2 -19.82 -1.97 19.96
N ARG A 3 -19.67 -2.62 18.80
CA ARG A 3 -19.24 -1.94 17.56
C ARG A 3 -20.27 -0.88 17.18
N SER A 4 -19.80 0.32 16.85
CA SER A 4 -20.69 1.37 16.35
C SER A 4 -21.18 1.01 14.94
N TRP A 5 -22.41 1.41 14.58
CA TRP A 5 -22.94 1.33 13.22
C TRP A 5 -21.97 1.92 12.19
N LYS A 6 -21.31 3.03 12.53
CA LYS A 6 -20.26 3.67 11.73
C LYS A 6 -19.08 2.74 11.43
N GLY A 7 -18.71 1.87 12.38
CA GLY A 7 -17.68 0.85 12.18
C GLY A 7 -18.07 -0.21 11.17
N TYR A 8 -19.33 -0.65 11.18
CA TYR A 8 -19.85 -1.57 10.16
C TYR A 8 -19.90 -0.91 8.78
N LEU A 9 -20.33 0.35 8.69
CA LEU A 9 -20.30 1.10 7.43
C LEU A 9 -18.88 1.24 6.87
N LEU A 10 -17.89 1.56 7.71
CA LEU A 10 -16.50 1.65 7.27
C LEU A 10 -15.97 0.28 6.82
N ALA A 11 -16.28 -0.80 7.53
CA ALA A 11 -15.91 -2.15 7.13
C ALA A 11 -16.55 -2.53 5.78
N ALA A 12 -17.84 -2.23 5.60
CA ALA A 12 -18.56 -2.48 4.35
C ALA A 12 -17.96 -1.68 3.19
N LEU A 13 -17.63 -0.40 3.41
CA LEU A 13 -16.96 0.43 2.41
C LEU A 13 -15.61 -0.16 2.01
N ILE A 14 -14.79 -0.59 2.98
CA ILE A 14 -13.52 -1.26 2.69
C ILE A 14 -13.77 -2.52 1.86
N THR A 15 -14.70 -3.37 2.25
CA THR A 15 -15.05 -4.59 1.49
C THR A 15 -15.47 -4.26 0.06
N VAL A 16 -16.31 -3.24 -0.13
CA VAL A 16 -16.73 -2.77 -1.47
C VAL A 16 -15.54 -2.28 -2.28
N LEU A 17 -14.58 -1.57 -1.68
CA LEU A 17 -13.36 -1.14 -2.37
C LEU A 17 -12.53 -2.34 -2.84
N TYR A 18 -12.32 -3.35 -1.99
CA TYR A 18 -11.62 -4.59 -2.39
C TYR A 18 -12.36 -5.31 -3.51
N ALA A 19 -13.69 -5.43 -3.42
CA ALA A 19 -14.50 -6.07 -4.43
C ALA A 19 -14.45 -5.31 -5.77
N ALA A 20 -14.54 -3.97 -5.74
CA ALA A 20 -14.49 -3.14 -6.93
C ALA A 20 -13.13 -3.21 -7.65
N VAL A 21 -12.02 -3.15 -6.91
CA VAL A 21 -10.66 -3.32 -7.46
C VAL A 21 -10.46 -4.72 -8.02
N THR A 22 -11.00 -5.75 -7.35
CA THR A 22 -10.91 -7.13 -7.85
C THR A 22 -11.72 -7.28 -9.14
N ALA A 23 -12.95 -6.78 -9.16
CA ALA A 23 -13.82 -6.83 -10.32
C ALA A 23 -13.22 -6.09 -11.52
N SER A 24 -12.61 -4.90 -11.32
CA SER A 24 -11.98 -4.17 -12.42
C SER A 24 -10.84 -4.95 -13.08
N VAL A 25 -10.08 -5.72 -12.30
CA VAL A 25 -9.01 -6.57 -12.84
C VAL A 25 -9.60 -7.76 -13.60
N LEU A 26 -10.58 -8.46 -13.02
CA LEU A 26 -11.20 -9.66 -13.58
C LEU A 26 -12.03 -9.40 -14.85
N LEU A 27 -12.65 -8.22 -14.94
CA LEU A 27 -13.47 -7.82 -16.09
C LEU A 27 -12.65 -7.24 -17.25
N THR A 28 -11.37 -6.93 -17.02
CA THR A 28 -10.47 -6.44 -18.07
C THR A 28 -9.84 -7.63 -18.81
N PRO A 29 -10.01 -7.74 -20.15
CA PRO A 29 -9.43 -8.84 -20.92
C PRO A 29 -7.90 -8.91 -20.78
N SER A 30 -7.37 -10.05 -20.31
CA SER A 30 -5.93 -10.31 -20.25
C SER A 30 -5.62 -11.78 -20.51
N ARG A 31 -4.38 -12.10 -20.94
CA ARG A 31 -3.93 -13.50 -21.12
C ARG A 31 -4.10 -14.28 -19.80
N PRO A 32 -4.61 -15.54 -19.80
CA PRO A 32 -5.15 -16.16 -18.59
C PRO A 32 -4.11 -16.50 -17.50
N GLY A 33 -4.55 -16.48 -16.24
CA GLY A 33 -3.84 -17.02 -15.08
C GLY A 33 -2.85 -16.06 -14.43
N LEU A 34 -1.57 -16.19 -14.76
CA LEU A 34 -0.47 -15.54 -14.06
C LEU A 34 -0.51 -14.00 -14.15
N SER A 35 -0.88 -13.46 -15.32
CA SER A 35 -1.03 -12.01 -15.53
C SER A 35 -2.09 -11.41 -14.59
N THR A 36 -3.24 -12.07 -14.45
CA THR A 36 -4.31 -11.64 -13.53
C THR A 36 -3.82 -11.65 -12.08
N MET A 37 -3.06 -12.67 -11.67
CA MET A 37 -2.52 -12.76 -10.30
C MET A 37 -1.49 -11.65 -10.02
N ILE A 38 -0.61 -11.33 -10.97
CA ILE A 38 0.37 -10.23 -10.88
C ILE A 38 -0.36 -8.90 -10.66
N ARG A 39 -1.41 -8.63 -11.46
CA ARG A 39 -2.21 -7.40 -11.40
C ARG A 39 -3.00 -7.28 -10.09
N LEU A 40 -3.68 -8.35 -9.67
CA LEU A 40 -4.39 -8.40 -8.38
C LEU A 40 -3.43 -8.16 -7.21
N ALA A 41 -2.27 -8.82 -7.20
CA ALA A 41 -1.27 -8.63 -6.16
C ALA A 41 -0.77 -7.18 -6.10
N ALA A 42 -0.57 -6.51 -7.24
CA ALA A 42 -0.18 -5.11 -7.28
C ALA A 42 -1.22 -4.20 -6.61
N LEU A 43 -2.47 -4.26 -7.10
CA LEU A 43 -3.53 -3.34 -6.68
C LEU A 43 -4.01 -3.63 -5.26
N LEU A 44 -4.17 -4.90 -4.88
CA LEU A 44 -4.57 -5.26 -3.52
C LEU A 44 -3.46 -4.98 -2.50
N GLY A 45 -2.19 -5.14 -2.89
CA GLY A 45 -1.05 -4.73 -2.09
C GLY A 45 -1.08 -3.23 -1.81
N LEU A 46 -1.17 -2.42 -2.87
CA LEU A 46 -1.21 -0.97 -2.76
C LEU A 46 -2.44 -0.45 -1.99
N LEU A 47 -3.62 -1.06 -2.20
CA LEU A 47 -4.84 -0.71 -1.48
C LEU A 47 -4.68 -0.94 0.02
N SER A 48 -4.18 -2.13 0.39
CA SER A 48 -3.97 -2.51 1.79
C SER A 48 -2.95 -1.60 2.48
N LEU A 49 -1.82 -1.31 1.83
CA LEU A 49 -0.80 -0.38 2.36
C LEU A 49 -1.36 1.04 2.52
N SER A 50 -2.15 1.52 1.56
CA SER A 50 -2.78 2.84 1.63
C SER A 50 -3.76 2.96 2.79
N ILE A 51 -4.65 1.97 2.95
CA ILE A 51 -5.58 1.91 4.10
C ILE A 51 -4.79 1.93 5.42
N ALA A 52 -3.74 1.10 5.54
CA ALA A 52 -2.89 1.02 6.71
C ALA A 52 -2.18 2.35 7.03
N ALA A 53 -1.77 3.12 6.02
CA ALA A 53 -1.16 4.43 6.19
C ALA A 53 -2.17 5.52 6.60
N ILE A 54 -3.34 5.55 5.94
CA ILE A 54 -4.38 6.57 6.13
C ILE A 54 -4.96 6.54 7.56
N MET A 55 -5.02 5.37 8.21
CA MET A 55 -5.56 5.27 9.57
C MET A 55 -4.67 5.86 10.67
N THR A 56 -3.39 6.15 10.40
CA THR A 56 -2.38 6.53 11.41
C THR A 56 -2.63 7.83 12.20
N PRO A 57 -3.28 8.89 11.68
CA PRO A 57 -3.69 10.05 12.49
C PRO A 57 -5.00 9.81 13.29
N PHE A 58 -5.74 8.74 13.03
CA PHE A 58 -7.07 8.48 13.60
C PHE A 58 -7.09 7.39 14.69
N LEU A 59 -5.99 7.23 15.44
CA LEU A 59 -5.82 6.15 16.43
C LEU A 59 -7.02 5.98 17.38
N PRO A 60 -7.51 7.03 18.06
CA PRO A 60 -8.64 6.90 18.99
C PRO A 60 -9.93 6.49 18.26
N ASP A 61 -10.14 7.00 17.05
CA ASP A 61 -11.36 6.73 16.27
C ASP A 61 -11.39 5.31 15.75
N ILE A 62 -10.25 4.75 15.32
CA ILE A 62 -10.16 3.33 14.93
C ILE A 62 -10.57 2.41 16.08
N TYR A 63 -10.13 2.71 17.31
CA TYR A 63 -10.57 1.95 18.48
C TYR A 63 -12.08 2.07 18.71
N ARG A 64 -12.64 3.29 18.64
CA ARG A 64 -14.09 3.54 18.81
C ARG A 64 -14.95 2.89 17.73
N LEU A 65 -14.51 2.91 16.47
CA LEU A 65 -15.24 2.37 15.33
C LEU A 65 -15.30 0.84 15.39
N PHE A 66 -14.15 0.19 15.57
CA PHE A 66 -14.04 -1.26 15.45
C PHE A 66 -14.13 -2.02 16.78
N GLY A 67 -14.01 -1.33 17.92
CA GLY A 67 -13.91 -1.96 19.24
C GLY A 67 -12.65 -2.82 19.40
N ARG A 68 -11.63 -2.60 18.57
CA ARG A 68 -10.38 -3.37 18.54
C ARG A 68 -9.17 -2.43 18.64
N PRO A 69 -8.07 -2.85 19.28
CA PRO A 69 -6.84 -2.07 19.32
C PRO A 69 -6.38 -1.66 17.91
N PHE A 70 -5.98 -0.39 17.75
CA PHE A 70 -5.47 0.15 16.48
C PHE A 70 -4.45 -0.78 15.82
N LEU A 71 -3.47 -1.27 16.59
CA LEU A 71 -2.41 -2.14 16.06
C LEU A 71 -2.95 -3.43 15.43
N LYS A 72 -4.03 -4.01 15.95
CA LYS A 72 -4.63 -5.22 15.36
C LYS A 72 -5.24 -4.92 13.99
N VAL A 73 -5.94 -3.79 13.85
CA VAL A 73 -6.55 -3.37 12.58
C VAL A 73 -5.47 -2.95 11.59
N HIS A 74 -4.50 -2.15 12.03
CA HIS A 74 -3.38 -1.71 11.22
C HIS A 74 -2.53 -2.88 10.70
N HIS A 75 -2.16 -3.83 11.56
CA HIS A 75 -1.36 -4.98 11.15
C HIS A 75 -2.09 -5.91 10.18
N LEU A 76 -3.42 -6.02 10.25
CA LEU A 76 -4.18 -6.80 9.25
C LEU A 76 -3.95 -6.25 7.83
N PHE A 77 -4.16 -4.94 7.66
CA PHE A 77 -3.95 -4.29 6.36
C PHE A 77 -2.46 -4.20 5.99
N ALA A 78 -1.57 -3.94 6.96
CA ALA A 78 -0.13 -3.91 6.71
C ALA A 78 0.41 -5.29 6.28
N ALA A 79 -0.05 -6.38 6.90
CA ALA A 79 0.35 -7.74 6.53
C ALA A 79 -0.18 -8.12 5.15
N ALA A 80 -1.47 -7.85 4.86
CA ALA A 80 -2.02 -8.06 3.53
C ALA A 80 -1.25 -7.26 2.47
N GLY A 81 -0.95 -5.99 2.75
CA GLY A 81 -0.18 -5.12 1.88
C GLY A 81 1.23 -5.63 1.62
N LEU A 82 1.95 -6.03 2.67
CA LEU A 82 3.28 -6.60 2.57
C LEU A 82 3.30 -7.89 1.73
N ILE A 83 2.36 -8.80 1.97
CA ILE A 83 2.24 -10.07 1.26
C ILE A 83 1.97 -9.81 -0.23
N PHE A 84 0.91 -9.08 -0.56
CA PHE A 84 0.53 -8.85 -1.96
C PHE A 84 1.54 -8.00 -2.73
N ALA A 85 2.09 -6.95 -2.11
CA ALA A 85 3.12 -6.13 -2.75
C ALA A 85 4.44 -6.89 -2.97
N THR A 86 4.73 -7.93 -2.18
CA THR A 86 5.88 -8.82 -2.39
C THR A 86 5.57 -9.89 -3.45
N ILE A 87 4.37 -10.47 -3.43
CA ILE A 87 3.94 -11.47 -4.41
C ILE A 87 3.94 -10.88 -5.82
N HIS A 88 3.52 -9.63 -5.99
CA HIS A 88 3.47 -8.97 -7.30
C HIS A 88 4.78 -9.08 -8.11
N PRO A 89 5.94 -8.56 -7.65
CA PRO A 89 7.19 -8.67 -8.38
C PRO A 89 7.76 -10.09 -8.40
N VAL A 90 7.44 -10.95 -7.43
CA VAL A 90 7.82 -12.37 -7.46
C VAL A 90 7.13 -13.10 -8.61
N LEU A 91 5.81 -12.94 -8.75
CA LEU A 91 5.08 -13.52 -9.87
C LEU A 91 5.53 -12.93 -11.21
N PHE A 92 5.87 -11.64 -11.25
CA PHE A 92 6.40 -10.99 -12.44
C PHE A 92 7.78 -11.53 -12.83
N ALA A 93 8.69 -11.71 -11.85
CA ALA A 93 9.99 -12.32 -12.07
C ALA A 93 9.87 -13.77 -12.57
N ILE A 94 8.92 -14.55 -12.05
CA ILE A 94 8.61 -15.89 -12.55
C ILE A 94 8.11 -15.83 -14.00
N ALA A 95 7.20 -14.90 -14.30
CA ALA A 95 6.65 -14.74 -15.65
C ALA A 95 7.70 -14.37 -16.70
N LEU A 96 8.71 -13.59 -16.31
CA LEU A 96 9.81 -13.16 -17.18
C LEU A 96 11.04 -14.09 -17.14
N ILE A 97 11.11 -15.00 -16.16
CA ILE A 97 12.32 -15.77 -15.85
C ILE A 97 13.52 -14.84 -15.63
N ASP A 98 13.29 -13.77 -14.84
CA ASP A 98 14.27 -12.70 -14.67
C ASP A 98 14.27 -12.14 -13.23
N ILE A 99 15.39 -12.35 -12.52
CA ILE A 99 15.58 -11.86 -11.16
C ILE A 99 15.96 -10.37 -11.11
N THR A 100 16.37 -9.79 -12.24
CA THR A 100 16.74 -8.37 -12.31
C THR A 100 15.54 -7.45 -12.06
N VAL A 101 14.31 -7.97 -12.09
CA VAL A 101 13.08 -7.31 -11.63
C VAL A 101 13.23 -6.70 -10.23
N PHE A 102 14.11 -7.25 -9.38
CA PHE A 102 14.35 -6.74 -8.02
C PHE A 102 15.45 -5.68 -7.92
N ILE A 103 16.22 -5.44 -8.98
CA ILE A 103 17.40 -4.57 -8.96
C ILE A 103 17.02 -3.16 -9.44
N PRO A 104 17.16 -2.10 -8.62
CA PRO A 104 16.88 -0.73 -9.03
C PRO A 104 17.67 -0.30 -10.28
N LEU A 105 17.02 0.47 -11.16
CA LEU A 105 17.66 1.08 -12.33
C LEU A 105 17.85 2.58 -12.09
N PHE A 106 19.07 3.08 -12.29
CA PHE A 106 19.45 4.48 -12.09
C PHE A 106 19.78 5.18 -13.41
N GLY A 107 19.04 4.85 -14.47
CA GLY A 107 19.17 5.47 -15.78
C GLY A 107 18.58 6.89 -15.81
N SER A 108 17.62 7.14 -16.71
CA SER A 108 16.91 8.41 -16.70
C SER A 108 15.96 8.54 -15.51
N LEU A 109 15.51 9.76 -15.19
CA LEU A 109 14.47 9.98 -14.18
C LEU A 109 13.19 9.20 -14.53
N TYR A 110 12.85 9.14 -15.82
CA TYR A 110 11.71 8.35 -16.29
C TYR A 110 11.91 6.86 -15.97
N ASP A 111 13.06 6.27 -16.31
CA ASP A 111 13.33 4.85 -16.06
C ASP A 111 13.30 4.52 -14.56
N PHE A 112 13.89 5.40 -13.75
CA PHE A 112 13.87 5.26 -12.29
C PHE A 112 12.45 5.27 -11.73
N LEU A 113 11.60 6.21 -12.16
CA LEU A 113 10.22 6.33 -11.69
C LEU A 113 9.32 5.23 -12.26
N ALA A 114 9.45 4.91 -13.55
CA ALA A 114 8.74 3.83 -14.21
C ALA A 114 9.10 2.48 -13.61
N THR A 115 10.33 2.28 -13.13
CA THR A 115 10.74 1.09 -12.36
C THR A 115 10.76 1.34 -10.85
N GLY A 116 10.08 2.38 -10.37
CA GLY A 116 10.08 2.80 -8.97
C GLY A 116 9.60 1.70 -8.00
N GLY A 117 8.79 0.75 -8.48
CA GLY A 117 8.40 -0.46 -7.73
C GLY A 117 9.59 -1.25 -7.16
N ARG A 118 10.74 -1.26 -7.84
CA ARG A 118 11.97 -1.95 -7.38
C ARG A 118 12.51 -1.32 -6.09
N VAL A 119 12.62 0.00 -6.08
CA VAL A 119 13.04 0.78 -4.90
C VAL A 119 11.96 0.74 -3.82
N ALA A 120 10.68 0.82 -4.21
CA ALA A 120 9.56 0.75 -3.28
C ALA A 120 9.54 -0.58 -2.51
N LEU A 121 9.85 -1.71 -3.15
CA LEU A 121 9.90 -3.00 -2.47
C LEU A 121 11.00 -3.05 -1.40
N ILE A 122 12.19 -2.52 -1.70
CA ILE A 122 13.29 -2.44 -0.72
C ILE A 122 12.86 -1.54 0.45
N ALA A 123 12.32 -0.36 0.16
CA ALA A 123 11.83 0.57 1.19
C ALA A 123 10.70 -0.02 2.04
N LEU A 124 9.81 -0.83 1.45
CA LEU A 124 8.73 -1.54 2.14
C LEU A 124 9.30 -2.51 3.19
N TRP A 125 10.28 -3.33 2.79
CA TRP A 125 10.91 -4.28 3.72
C TRP A 125 11.69 -3.56 4.82
N LEU A 126 12.43 -2.49 4.51
CA LEU A 126 13.10 -1.67 5.53
C LEU A 126 12.11 -1.07 6.52
N ALA A 127 10.98 -0.53 6.03
CA ALA A 127 9.95 0.04 6.88
C ALA A 127 9.25 -1.01 7.76
N PHE A 128 9.00 -2.20 7.23
CA PHE A 128 8.47 -3.34 7.98
C PHE A 128 9.45 -3.79 9.08
N LEU A 129 10.71 -4.03 8.72
CA LEU A 129 11.74 -4.47 9.66
C LEU A 129 11.94 -3.43 10.78
N ALA A 130 11.91 -2.14 10.45
CA ALA A 130 11.98 -1.08 11.46
C ALA A 130 10.83 -1.18 12.49
N GLY A 131 9.60 -1.41 12.02
CA GLY A 131 8.44 -1.61 12.91
C GLY A 131 8.55 -2.87 13.78
N SER A 132 9.03 -3.97 13.20
CA SER A 132 9.21 -5.27 13.87
C SER A 132 10.32 -5.23 14.93
N PHE A 133 11.45 -4.58 14.62
CA PHE A 133 12.61 -4.45 15.51
C PHE A 133 12.63 -3.14 16.29
N ARG A 134 11.46 -2.49 16.49
CA ARG A 134 11.35 -1.19 17.17
C ARG A 134 11.96 -1.14 18.56
N ALA A 135 12.04 -2.28 19.25
CA ALA A 135 12.67 -2.39 20.58
C ALA A 135 14.20 -2.33 20.51
N ALA A 136 14.82 -2.82 19.43
CA ALA A 136 16.27 -2.79 19.23
C ALA A 136 16.76 -1.44 18.72
N ILE A 137 15.93 -0.71 17.97
CA ILE A 137 16.26 0.61 17.40
C ILE A 137 15.26 1.70 17.79
N PRO A 138 15.05 1.98 19.10
CA PRO A 138 13.98 2.85 19.60
C PRO A 138 14.03 4.28 19.04
N LYS A 139 15.23 4.79 18.76
CA LYS A 139 15.45 6.13 18.18
C LYS A 139 15.13 6.20 16.68
N TYR A 140 15.36 5.11 15.95
CA TYR A 140 15.36 5.12 14.47
C TYR A 140 14.13 4.47 13.86
N TRP A 141 13.38 3.63 14.59
CA TRP A 141 12.28 2.90 13.96
C TRP A 141 11.19 3.80 13.38
N ARG A 142 10.86 4.93 14.02
CA ARG A 142 9.81 5.85 13.55
C ARG A 142 10.16 6.53 12.22
N PRO A 143 11.35 7.17 12.06
CA PRO A 143 11.71 7.75 10.77
C PRO A 143 11.86 6.69 9.68
N VAL A 144 12.44 5.51 9.97
CA VAL A 144 12.58 4.44 8.97
C VAL A 144 11.22 3.86 8.60
N HIS A 145 10.32 3.64 9.55
CA HIS A 145 8.95 3.18 9.26
C HIS A 145 8.15 4.21 8.44
N ALA A 146 8.50 5.51 8.52
CA ALA A 146 7.89 6.53 7.66
C ALA A 146 8.28 6.38 6.17
N LEU A 147 9.24 5.51 5.82
CA LEU A 147 9.48 5.14 4.42
C LEU A 147 8.23 4.54 3.75
N MET A 148 7.23 4.05 4.51
CA MET A 148 5.95 3.63 3.97
C MET A 148 5.25 4.68 3.09
N TYR A 149 5.43 5.98 3.37
CA TYR A 149 4.86 7.04 2.53
C TYR A 149 5.60 7.16 1.20
N LEU A 150 6.93 6.95 1.19
CA LEU A 150 7.72 6.86 -0.04
C LEU A 150 7.33 5.62 -0.85
N VAL A 151 7.09 4.48 -0.20
CA VAL A 151 6.62 3.24 -0.84
C VAL A 151 5.32 3.49 -1.60
N ILE A 152 4.32 4.09 -0.95
CA ILE A 152 3.02 4.39 -1.58
C ILE A 152 3.20 5.34 -2.77
N LEU A 153 4.01 6.40 -2.60
CA LEU A 153 4.26 7.37 -3.66
C LEU A 153 4.93 6.72 -4.88
N LEU A 154 6.01 5.97 -4.67
CA LEU A 154 6.72 5.29 -5.75
C LEU A 154 5.85 4.22 -6.42
N ALA A 155 5.05 3.48 -5.66
CA ALA A 155 4.14 2.47 -6.21
C ALA A 155 3.05 3.09 -7.09
N VAL A 156 2.46 4.22 -6.68
CA VAL A 156 1.48 4.95 -7.49
C VAL A 156 2.13 5.57 -8.73
N VAL A 157 3.30 6.19 -8.61
CA VAL A 157 4.01 6.75 -9.78
C VAL A 157 4.38 5.64 -10.78
N HIS A 158 4.96 4.53 -10.31
CA HIS A 158 5.23 3.34 -11.11
C HIS A 158 3.97 2.84 -11.84
N GLY A 159 2.85 2.74 -11.13
CA GLY A 159 1.55 2.36 -11.70
C GLY A 159 1.05 3.32 -12.77
N ASN A 160 1.13 4.64 -12.54
CA ASN A 160 0.72 5.65 -13.53
C ASN A 160 1.58 5.60 -14.80
N LEU A 161 2.86 5.27 -14.69
CA LEU A 161 3.79 5.29 -15.84
C LEU A 161 3.70 4.02 -16.68
N ILE A 162 3.63 2.84 -16.04
CA ILE A 162 3.71 1.57 -16.77
C ILE A 162 2.65 0.52 -16.37
N GLY A 163 1.80 0.82 -15.39
CA GLY A 163 0.74 -0.09 -14.96
C GLY A 163 -0.42 -0.13 -15.95
N THR A 164 -0.67 -1.29 -16.55
CA THR A 164 -1.75 -1.45 -17.53
C THR A 164 -3.14 -1.16 -16.94
N ASP A 165 -3.34 -1.48 -15.66
CA ASP A 165 -4.59 -1.18 -14.93
C ASP A 165 -4.86 0.32 -14.74
N PHE A 166 -3.82 1.16 -14.73
CA PHE A 166 -3.98 2.62 -14.55
C PHE A 166 -4.53 3.32 -15.79
N THR A 167 -4.70 2.61 -16.91
CA THR A 167 -5.48 3.08 -18.06
C THR A 167 -6.97 3.21 -17.75
N SER A 168 -7.48 2.47 -16.75
CA SER A 168 -8.85 2.61 -16.25
C SER A 168 -9.00 3.90 -15.44
N PRO A 169 -9.93 4.82 -15.81
CA PRO A 169 -10.17 6.04 -15.06
C PRO A 169 -10.51 5.78 -13.58
N PHE A 170 -11.21 4.68 -13.29
CA PHE A 170 -11.54 4.28 -11.93
C PHE A 170 -10.27 3.98 -11.10
N ILE A 171 -9.38 3.14 -11.62
CA ILE A 171 -8.12 2.77 -10.93
C ILE A 171 -7.22 4.00 -10.80
N LEU A 172 -7.10 4.78 -11.87
CA LEU A 172 -6.32 6.01 -11.88
C LEU A 172 -6.75 6.97 -10.76
N VAL A 173 -8.04 7.31 -10.72
CA VAL A 173 -8.57 8.25 -9.71
C VAL A 173 -8.47 7.67 -8.31
N LEU A 174 -8.82 6.40 -8.12
CA LEU A 174 -8.80 5.75 -6.82
C LEU A 174 -7.40 5.78 -6.20
N PHE A 175 -6.39 5.27 -6.91
CA PHE A 175 -5.05 5.11 -6.33
C PHE A 175 -4.28 6.43 -6.21
N ASN A 176 -4.49 7.39 -7.12
CA ASN A 176 -3.95 8.73 -6.94
C ASN A 176 -4.60 9.44 -5.74
N SER A 177 -5.92 9.28 -5.53
CA SER A 177 -6.59 9.81 -4.35
C SER A 177 -6.09 9.17 -3.06
N LEU A 178 -5.90 7.85 -3.04
CA LEU A 178 -5.33 7.14 -1.90
C LEU A 178 -3.90 7.59 -1.57
N ALA A 179 -3.05 7.85 -2.58
CA ALA A 179 -1.74 8.44 -2.37
C ALA A 179 -1.84 9.83 -1.72
N VAL A 180 -2.68 10.72 -2.25
CA VAL A 180 -2.90 12.06 -1.67
C VAL A 180 -3.37 11.95 -0.22
N LEU A 181 -4.33 11.06 0.08
CA LEU A 181 -4.81 10.83 1.44
C LEU A 181 -3.72 10.27 2.35
N ALA A 182 -2.86 9.37 1.87
CA ALA A 182 -1.75 8.82 2.65
C ALA A 182 -0.71 9.90 3.01
N ILE A 183 -0.38 10.78 2.06
CA ILE A 183 0.49 11.94 2.31
C ILE A 183 -0.19 12.93 3.26
N GLY A 184 -1.48 13.20 3.09
CA GLY A 184 -2.27 14.01 4.02
C GLY A 184 -2.25 13.43 5.44
N ALA A 185 -2.39 12.12 5.58
CA ALA A 185 -2.32 11.41 6.85
C ALA A 185 -0.94 11.52 7.51
N PHE A 186 0.15 11.46 6.73
CA PHE A 186 1.51 11.72 7.22
C PHE A 186 1.62 13.13 7.81
N ILE A 187 1.21 14.14 7.05
CA ILE A 187 1.29 15.55 7.46
C ILE A 187 0.45 15.77 8.72
N ALA A 188 -0.81 15.31 8.74
CA ALA A 188 -1.69 15.40 9.88
C ALA A 188 -1.06 14.78 11.14
N LYS A 189 -0.45 13.59 11.01
CA LYS A 189 0.23 12.93 12.13
C LYS A 189 1.42 13.73 12.66
N ARG A 190 2.18 14.39 11.78
CA ARG A 190 3.33 15.23 12.16
C ARG A 190 2.88 16.49 12.87
N VAL A 191 1.80 17.11 12.43
CA VAL A 191 1.20 18.28 13.10
C VAL A 191 0.67 17.92 14.49
N GLN A 192 -0.05 16.81 14.63
CA GLN A 192 -0.54 16.33 15.93
C GLN A 192 0.58 16.15 16.96
N ARG A 193 1.74 15.63 16.54
CA ARG A 193 2.92 15.43 17.42
C ARG A 193 3.66 16.71 17.81
N ARG A 194 3.43 17.83 17.11
CA ARG A 194 4.02 19.13 17.49
C ARG A 194 3.16 19.88 18.50
N LYS A 195 1.87 19.54 18.59
CA LYS A 195 0.87 20.23 19.43
C LYS A 195 0.69 19.61 20.81
N GLY A 196 1.25 18.43 21.06
CA GLY A 196 1.24 17.75 22.36
C GLY A 196 2.63 17.26 22.69
#